data_AF-A0A846A1K2-F1
#
_entry.id   AF-A0A846A1K2-F1
#
_cell.length_a   1.000
_cell.length_b   1.000
_cell.length_c   1.000
_cell.angle_alpha   90.00
_cell.angle_beta   90.00
_cell.angle_gamma   90.00
#
_symmetry.space_group_name_H-M   'P 1'
#
loop_
_entity.id
_entity.type
_entity.pdbx_description
1 polymer ?
#
loop_
_entity_poly.entity_id
_entity_poly.type
_entity_poly.pdbx_seq_one_letter_code
_entity_poly.pdbx_strand_id
1 'polypeptide(L)'
;RDSDRFWFERPIEDGGFFTQEEIAAIKEVTFADIIKLNTEITTIPDNAFVISSDNNPSSDGLLDLTGLSGQATATVTREADYDNLIGFYVIADQQGTIIDSITGQSLTPGQEGYAEAAIDASVVDFKVDENLTTVNFDVTLPGGSILAPYLVTDGELDDVQNGDADIFFAFTAANSDGMSHILELGNGSDNTFTFAFEDLSGNDSEESDALTEPLSDRDFNDLVIDITIL
;
A
#
# COMPACT_ATOMS: atom_id res chain seq x y z
N ARG A 1 24.59 3.51 -7.94
CA ARG A 1 24.69 2.76 -9.20
C ARG A 1 25.69 3.39 -10.17
N ASP A 2 25.41 4.58 -10.69
CA ASP A 2 26.05 5.06 -11.94
C ASP A 2 27.53 5.45 -11.83
N SER A 3 28.05 5.65 -10.62
CA SER A 3 29.48 5.93 -10.37
C SER A 3 30.28 4.71 -9.89
N ASP A 4 29.64 3.55 -9.72
CA ASP A 4 30.34 2.35 -9.30
C ASP A 4 30.92 1.60 -10.51
N ARG A 5 32.25 1.62 -10.62
CA ARG A 5 32.99 0.93 -11.67
C ARG A 5 32.77 -0.60 -11.65
N PHE A 6 32.37 -1.14 -10.50
CA PHE A 6 32.13 -2.57 -10.27
C PHE A 6 30.64 -2.91 -10.21
N TRP A 7 29.75 -1.98 -10.59
CA TRP A 7 28.32 -2.26 -10.67
C TRP A 7 28.04 -3.47 -11.57
N PHE A 8 27.25 -4.42 -11.08
CA PHE A 8 27.09 -5.72 -11.73
C PHE A 8 26.43 -5.64 -13.11
N GLU A 9 25.59 -4.63 -13.35
CA GLU A 9 24.93 -4.43 -14.65
C GLU A 9 25.83 -3.76 -15.70
N ARG A 10 27.05 -3.38 -15.34
CA ARG A 10 27.96 -2.70 -16.26
C ARG A 10 28.31 -3.63 -17.42
N PRO A 11 28.12 -3.21 -18.69
CA PRO A 11 28.46 -4.04 -19.84
C PRO A 11 29.96 -4.37 -19.91
N ILE A 12 30.30 -5.56 -20.43
CA ILE A 12 31.71 -5.97 -20.64
C ILE A 12 32.46 -4.98 -21.55
N GLU A 13 31.78 -4.43 -22.56
CA GLU A 13 32.36 -3.43 -23.47
C GLU A 13 32.82 -2.15 -22.76
N ASP A 14 32.20 -1.82 -21.63
CA ASP A 14 32.60 -0.72 -20.77
C ASP A 14 33.54 -1.14 -19.64
N GLY A 15 33.97 -2.40 -19.60
CA GLY A 15 34.83 -2.96 -18.54
C GLY A 15 34.06 -3.47 -17.33
N GLY A 16 32.82 -3.92 -17.52
CA GLY A 16 32.09 -4.74 -16.57
C GLY A 16 32.52 -6.22 -16.55
N PHE A 17 31.87 -7.01 -15.70
CA PHE A 17 32.36 -8.34 -15.29
C PHE A 17 31.50 -9.51 -15.78
N PHE A 18 30.25 -9.25 -16.16
CA PHE A 18 29.25 -10.27 -16.45
C PHE A 18 28.72 -10.13 -17.87
N THR A 19 28.47 -11.25 -18.53
CA THR A 19 27.76 -11.31 -19.81
C THR A 19 26.30 -10.86 -19.64
N GLN A 20 25.62 -10.53 -20.73
CA GLN A 20 24.19 -10.15 -20.67
C GLN A 20 23.33 -11.27 -20.09
N GLU A 21 23.64 -12.54 -20.42
CA GLU A 21 22.94 -13.71 -19.87
C GLU A 21 23.17 -13.85 -18.35
N GLU A 22 24.39 -13.62 -17.87
CA GLU A 22 24.70 -13.63 -16.43
C GLU A 22 24.04 -12.47 -15.69
N ILE A 23 23.98 -11.27 -16.28
CA ILE A 23 23.27 -10.13 -15.69
C ILE A 23 21.78 -10.44 -15.57
N ALA A 24 21.17 -11.00 -16.62
CA ALA A 24 19.77 -11.43 -16.57
C ALA A 24 19.56 -12.48 -15.47
N ALA A 25 20.44 -13.48 -15.35
CA ALA A 25 20.35 -14.47 -14.29
C ALA A 25 20.50 -13.86 -12.88
N ILE A 26 21.40 -12.87 -12.70
CA ILE A 26 21.57 -12.17 -11.41
C ILE A 26 20.32 -11.38 -11.04
N LYS A 27 19.64 -10.75 -12.01
CA LYS A 27 18.40 -9.99 -11.77
C LYS A 27 17.23 -10.84 -11.30
N GLU A 28 17.22 -12.13 -11.65
CA GLU A 28 16.20 -13.08 -11.18
C GLU A 28 16.47 -13.59 -9.76
N VAL A 29 17.66 -13.36 -9.19
CA VAL A 29 17.99 -13.84 -7.84
C VAL A 29 17.25 -13.01 -6.79
N THR A 30 16.43 -13.66 -5.99
CA THR A 30 15.70 -13.05 -4.87
C THR A 30 16.37 -13.33 -3.53
N PHE A 31 16.00 -12.57 -2.48
CA PHE A 31 16.45 -12.90 -1.12
C PHE A 31 15.90 -14.25 -0.63
N ALA A 32 14.70 -14.64 -1.11
CA ALA A 32 14.12 -15.95 -0.85
C ALA A 32 15.00 -17.08 -1.41
N ASP A 33 15.59 -16.91 -2.61
CA ASP A 33 16.52 -17.88 -3.18
C ASP A 33 17.78 -18.04 -2.33
N ILE A 34 18.31 -16.94 -1.79
CA ILE A 34 19.47 -16.97 -0.89
C ILE A 34 19.16 -17.75 0.39
N ILE A 35 17.98 -17.58 0.97
CA ILE A 35 17.56 -18.33 2.17
C ILE A 35 17.39 -19.81 1.84
N LYS A 36 16.67 -20.15 0.77
CA LYS A 36 16.44 -21.53 0.31
C LYS A 36 17.76 -22.25 0.02
N LEU A 37 18.75 -21.53 -0.54
CA LEU A 37 20.07 -22.10 -0.88
C LEU A 37 20.93 -22.44 0.35
N ASN A 38 20.77 -21.70 1.45
CA ASN A 38 21.68 -21.77 2.61
C ASN A 38 21.03 -22.38 3.87
N THR A 39 19.78 -22.83 3.80
CA THR A 39 19.03 -23.35 4.94
C THR A 39 18.19 -24.56 4.55
N GLU A 40 17.53 -25.19 5.53
CA GLU A 40 16.51 -26.22 5.29
C GLU A 40 15.10 -25.63 5.08
N ILE A 41 14.97 -24.29 5.04
CA ILE A 41 13.69 -23.61 4.83
C ILE A 41 13.31 -23.75 3.36
N THR A 42 12.22 -24.47 3.09
CA THR A 42 11.69 -24.68 1.74
C THR A 42 10.45 -23.85 1.43
N THR A 43 9.80 -23.32 2.46
CA THR A 43 8.55 -22.56 2.34
C THR A 43 8.80 -21.15 2.87
N ILE A 44 8.85 -20.19 1.95
CA ILE A 44 9.03 -18.75 2.20
C ILE A 44 8.40 -18.02 0.99
N PRO A 45 7.79 -16.84 1.19
CA PRO A 45 7.29 -16.02 0.08
C PRO A 45 8.38 -15.71 -0.95
N ASP A 46 8.01 -15.57 -2.22
CA ASP A 46 8.96 -15.24 -3.28
C ASP A 46 9.57 -13.83 -3.07
N ASN A 47 8.78 -12.87 -2.58
CA ASN A 47 9.30 -11.63 -2.03
C ASN A 47 9.44 -11.75 -0.51
N ALA A 48 10.63 -12.13 -0.03
CA ALA A 48 10.91 -12.26 1.40
C ALA A 48 10.90 -10.91 2.18
N PHE A 49 10.77 -9.77 1.50
CA PHE A 49 10.63 -8.46 2.12
C PHE A 49 9.17 -8.08 2.39
N VAL A 50 8.20 -8.81 1.81
CA VAL A 50 6.77 -8.57 1.98
C VAL A 50 6.12 -9.85 2.46
N ILE A 51 5.46 -9.79 3.62
CA ILE A 51 4.61 -10.89 4.08
C ILE A 51 3.22 -10.62 3.52
N SER A 52 2.91 -11.18 2.35
CA SER A 52 1.52 -11.31 1.92
C SER A 52 0.91 -12.51 2.64
N SER A 53 -0.26 -12.34 3.24
CA SER A 53 -0.92 -13.44 3.94
C SER A 53 -1.42 -14.48 2.91
N ASP A 54 -0.70 -15.61 2.75
CA ASP A 54 -1.09 -16.70 1.83
C ASP A 54 -2.44 -17.38 2.18
N ASN A 55 -3.19 -16.86 3.18
CA ASN A 55 -4.43 -17.42 3.69
C ASN A 55 -5.67 -16.55 3.45
N ASN A 56 -5.68 -15.63 2.48
CA ASN A 56 -6.86 -14.80 2.29
C ASN A 56 -7.46 -14.78 0.88
N PRO A 57 -8.16 -15.86 0.46
CA PRO A 57 -8.95 -15.84 -0.77
C PRO A 57 -10.20 -14.94 -0.70
N SER A 58 -10.39 -14.07 0.32
CA SER A 58 -11.47 -13.07 0.33
C SER A 58 -11.35 -11.85 1.28
N SER A 59 -10.24 -11.57 1.98
CA SER A 59 -10.17 -10.41 2.91
C SER A 59 -8.77 -9.80 3.13
N ASP A 60 -7.80 -9.93 2.21
CA ASP A 60 -6.53 -9.21 2.34
C ASP A 60 -6.78 -7.70 2.23
N GLY A 61 -6.17 -6.92 3.13
CA GLY A 61 -6.20 -5.46 3.04
C GLY A 61 -7.35 -4.79 3.78
N LEU A 62 -8.07 -5.49 4.67
CA LEU A 62 -9.21 -4.95 5.41
C LEU A 62 -9.01 -5.03 6.93
N LEU A 63 -9.50 -4.02 7.64
CA LEU A 63 -9.59 -4.03 9.10
C LEU A 63 -10.97 -4.49 9.54
N ASP A 64 -11.12 -5.80 9.80
CA ASP A 64 -12.36 -6.40 10.29
C ASP A 64 -12.46 -6.29 11.83
N LEU A 65 -13.29 -5.37 12.29
CA LEU A 65 -13.57 -5.15 13.72
C LEU A 65 -14.80 -5.92 14.19
N THR A 66 -15.29 -6.91 13.44
CA THR A 66 -16.44 -7.73 13.83
C THR A 66 -16.17 -8.44 15.16
N GLY A 67 -16.94 -8.08 16.18
CA GLY A 67 -16.77 -8.61 17.54
C GLY A 67 -15.64 -7.96 18.34
N LEU A 68 -14.96 -6.94 17.79
CA LEU A 68 -13.96 -6.13 18.47
C LEU A 68 -14.52 -4.78 18.90
N SER A 69 -13.89 -4.19 19.92
CA SER A 69 -14.11 -2.79 20.29
C SER A 69 -13.43 -1.87 19.25
N GLY A 70 -13.78 -0.59 19.28
CA GLY A 70 -13.19 0.41 18.40
C GLY A 70 -12.01 1.17 18.99
N GLN A 71 -11.74 1.03 20.29
CA GLN A 71 -10.65 1.79 20.90
C GLN A 71 -9.31 1.21 20.44
N ALA A 72 -8.47 2.03 19.83
CA ALA A 72 -7.18 1.59 19.32
C ALA A 72 -6.10 2.67 19.54
N THR A 73 -4.85 2.24 19.40
CA THR A 73 -3.72 3.13 19.14
C THR A 73 -3.24 2.89 17.72
N ALA A 74 -2.99 3.96 16.96
CA ALA A 74 -2.39 3.89 15.63
C ALA A 74 -0.98 4.49 15.67
N THR A 75 -0.01 3.79 15.10
CA THR A 75 1.36 4.28 14.92
C THR A 75 1.61 4.39 13.42
N VAL A 76 1.85 5.61 12.92
CA VAL A 76 2.10 5.86 11.50
C VAL A 76 3.55 6.29 11.32
N THR A 77 4.26 5.63 10.42
CA THR A 77 5.60 6.01 9.97
C THR A 77 5.52 6.46 8.51
N ARG A 78 6.20 7.56 8.17
CA ARG A 78 6.27 8.09 6.79
C ARG A 78 7.73 8.12 6.31
N GLU A 79 7.96 7.55 5.13
CA GLU A 79 9.22 7.60 4.36
C GLU A 79 8.89 7.94 2.90
N ALA A 80 8.35 9.14 2.68
CA ALA A 80 7.83 9.58 1.39
C ALA A 80 8.27 11.01 1.06
N ASP A 81 8.35 11.34 -0.23
CA ASP A 81 8.50 12.73 -0.67
C ASP A 81 7.14 13.47 -0.68
N TYR A 82 6.03 12.78 -0.97
CA TYR A 82 4.67 13.35 -1.04
C TYR A 82 4.00 13.53 0.32
N ASP A 83 3.25 14.62 0.50
CA ASP A 83 2.49 14.92 1.72
C ASP A 83 1.17 14.13 1.78
N ASN A 84 1.31 12.80 1.89
CA ASN A 84 0.21 11.84 1.85
C ASN A 84 -0.71 11.87 3.07
N LEU A 85 -1.96 11.47 2.85
CA LEU A 85 -2.98 11.19 3.88
C LEU A 85 -3.45 9.74 3.73
N ILE A 86 -3.43 8.97 4.81
CA ILE A 86 -4.04 7.62 4.83
C ILE A 86 -5.26 7.62 5.71
N GLY A 87 -6.21 6.73 5.47
CA GLY A 87 -7.37 6.61 6.34
C GLY A 87 -8.16 5.35 6.11
N PHE A 88 -9.30 5.26 6.78
CA PHE A 88 -10.18 4.11 6.72
C PHE A 88 -11.63 4.53 6.52
N TYR A 89 -12.36 3.77 5.70
CA TYR A 89 -13.78 3.96 5.44
C TYR A 89 -14.58 2.67 5.70
N VAL A 90 -15.85 2.83 6.05
CA VAL A 90 -16.73 1.68 6.37
C VAL A 90 -17.21 0.99 5.10
N ILE A 91 -17.11 -0.34 5.07
CA ILE A 91 -17.71 -1.19 4.04
C ILE A 91 -18.69 -2.19 4.65
N ALA A 92 -19.68 -2.59 3.86
CA ALA A 92 -20.77 -3.47 4.27
C ALA A 92 -20.40 -4.96 4.24
N ASP A 93 -19.41 -5.33 3.43
CA ASP A 93 -18.96 -6.71 3.25
C ASP A 93 -17.49 -6.76 2.81
N GLN A 94 -16.92 -7.97 2.79
CA GLN A 94 -15.54 -8.22 2.36
C GLN A 94 -15.29 -7.95 0.86
N GLN A 95 -16.32 -7.66 0.07
CA GLN A 95 -16.18 -7.32 -1.35
C GLN A 95 -16.01 -5.81 -1.57
N GLY A 96 -15.93 -5.03 -0.48
CA GLY A 96 -15.75 -3.59 -0.54
C GLY A 96 -17.03 -2.82 -0.82
N THR A 97 -18.20 -3.45 -0.66
CA THR A 97 -19.47 -2.78 -0.93
C THR A 97 -19.69 -1.61 0.01
N ILE A 98 -20.01 -0.43 -0.52
CA ILE A 98 -20.44 0.74 0.24
C ILE A 98 -21.96 0.88 0.08
N ILE A 99 -22.65 1.16 1.19
CA ILE A 99 -24.04 1.64 1.13
C ILE A 99 -23.99 3.16 1.27
N ASP A 100 -24.15 3.86 0.16
CA ASP A 100 -24.15 5.32 0.10
C ASP A 100 -25.19 5.88 1.08
N SER A 101 -24.72 6.71 2.02
CA SER A 101 -25.54 7.23 3.11
C SER A 101 -26.58 8.27 2.66
N ILE A 102 -26.37 8.89 1.50
CA ILE A 102 -27.21 9.93 0.91
C ILE A 102 -28.28 9.30 0.01
N THR A 103 -27.86 8.39 -0.89
CA THR A 103 -28.73 7.80 -1.92
C THR A 103 -29.31 6.44 -1.51
N GLY A 104 -28.67 5.74 -0.58
CA GLY A 104 -28.98 4.35 -0.22
C GLY A 104 -28.54 3.33 -1.29
N GLN A 105 -27.78 3.76 -2.30
CA GLN A 105 -27.27 2.88 -3.35
C GLN A 105 -26.18 1.96 -2.81
N SER A 106 -26.18 0.71 -3.28
CA SER A 106 -25.08 -0.23 -3.06
C SER A 106 -24.06 -0.04 -4.18
N LEU A 107 -22.84 0.33 -3.81
CA LEU A 107 -21.74 0.57 -4.73
C LEU A 107 -20.62 -0.43 -4.48
N THR A 108 -20.14 -1.09 -5.53
CA THR A 108 -18.97 -1.99 -5.47
C THR A 108 -17.76 -1.30 -6.09
N PRO A 109 -16.52 -1.69 -5.70
CA PRO A 109 -15.31 -1.14 -6.29
C PRO A 109 -15.35 -1.08 -7.83
N GLY A 110 -14.95 0.07 -8.39
CA GLY A 110 -14.92 0.34 -9.83
C GLY A 110 -16.23 0.82 -10.45
N GLN A 111 -17.30 0.95 -9.67
CA GLN A 111 -18.52 1.64 -10.13
C GLN A 111 -18.35 3.16 -10.08
N GLU A 112 -18.99 3.86 -11.01
CA GLU A 112 -19.09 5.32 -10.98
C GLU A 112 -19.72 5.78 -9.64
N GLY A 113 -19.10 6.75 -8.98
CA GLY A 113 -19.50 7.23 -7.65
C GLY A 113 -18.91 6.46 -6.47
N TYR A 114 -18.14 5.38 -6.70
CA TYR A 114 -17.57 4.59 -5.60
C TYR A 114 -16.55 5.40 -4.77
N ALA A 115 -15.67 6.16 -5.43
CA ALA A 115 -14.65 6.96 -4.75
C ALA A 115 -15.30 8.04 -3.87
N GLU A 116 -16.29 8.76 -4.39
CA GLU A 116 -17.04 9.77 -3.63
C GLU A 116 -17.76 9.14 -2.43
N ALA A 117 -18.40 7.99 -2.63
CA ALA A 117 -19.05 7.26 -1.55
C ALA A 117 -18.05 6.74 -0.49
N ALA A 118 -16.83 6.41 -0.88
CA ALA A 118 -15.76 6.00 0.04
C ALA A 118 -15.25 7.18 0.87
N ILE A 119 -15.06 8.35 0.25
CA ILE A 119 -14.69 9.60 0.94
C ILE A 119 -15.78 9.96 1.96
N ASP A 120 -17.05 9.90 1.57
CA ASP A 120 -18.18 10.18 2.47
C ASP A 120 -18.32 9.13 3.60
N ALA A 121 -17.86 7.90 3.36
CA ALA A 121 -17.83 6.82 4.35
C ALA A 121 -16.54 6.78 5.19
N SER A 122 -15.62 7.72 4.98
CA SER A 122 -14.39 7.86 5.77
C SER A 122 -14.72 8.12 7.23
N VAL A 123 -14.05 7.39 8.13
CA VAL A 123 -14.28 7.45 9.58
C VAL A 123 -13.07 7.90 10.36
N VAL A 124 -11.88 7.80 9.77
CA VAL A 124 -10.64 8.31 10.32
C VAL A 124 -9.62 8.51 9.20
N ASP A 125 -8.76 9.49 9.40
CA ASP A 125 -7.58 9.77 8.59
C ASP A 125 -6.37 10.07 9.48
N PHE A 126 -5.18 9.90 8.92
CA PHE A 126 -3.90 10.09 9.58
C PHE A 126 -2.94 10.79 8.62
N LYS A 127 -2.34 11.87 9.11
CA LYS A 127 -1.32 12.64 8.40
C LYS A 127 -0.07 12.74 9.26
N VAL A 128 1.09 12.57 8.62
CA VAL A 128 2.41 12.75 9.22
C VAL A 128 3.13 13.79 8.39
N ASP A 129 3.32 14.99 8.95
CA ASP A 129 3.84 16.15 8.20
C ASP A 129 5.32 16.03 7.82
N GLU A 130 6.15 15.39 8.67
CA GLU A 130 7.60 15.33 8.45
C GLU A 130 8.02 13.99 7.85
N ASN A 131 8.89 14.03 6.82
CA ASN A 131 9.53 12.82 6.30
C ASN A 131 10.41 12.13 7.35
N LEU A 132 10.54 10.80 7.25
CA LEU A 132 11.32 9.94 8.14
C LEU A 132 10.90 10.06 9.62
N THR A 133 9.59 10.21 9.84
CA THR A 133 9.01 10.44 11.15
C THR A 133 7.94 9.42 11.48
N THR A 134 7.82 9.10 12.77
CA THR A 134 6.77 8.25 13.34
C THR A 134 5.92 9.04 14.32
N VAL A 135 4.59 8.94 14.19
CA VAL A 135 3.61 9.61 15.06
C VAL A 135 2.63 8.57 15.63
N ASN A 136 2.23 8.78 16.89
CA ASN A 136 1.25 7.94 17.57
C ASN A 136 -0.08 8.70 17.72
N PHE A 137 -1.19 7.99 17.51
CA PHE A 137 -2.54 8.50 17.59
C PHE A 137 -3.37 7.62 18.52
N ASP A 138 -4.14 8.25 19.40
CA ASP A 138 -5.24 7.59 20.09
C ASP A 138 -6.49 7.72 19.21
N VAL A 139 -7.07 6.60 18.80
CA VAL A 139 -8.20 6.57 17.85
C VAL A 139 -9.36 5.75 18.39
N THR A 140 -10.59 6.17 18.04
CA THR A 140 -11.79 5.37 18.23
C THR A 140 -12.38 5.06 16.86
N LEU A 141 -12.23 3.82 16.44
CA LEU A 141 -12.79 3.27 15.22
C LEU A 141 -14.24 2.81 15.45
N PRO A 142 -15.04 2.65 14.38
CA PRO A 142 -16.35 2.03 14.49
C PRO A 142 -16.21 0.53 14.82
N GLY A 143 -16.26 0.15 16.09
CA GLY A 143 -16.22 -1.26 16.48
C GLY A 143 -17.37 -2.05 15.85
N GLY A 144 -17.12 -3.31 15.49
CA GLY A 144 -18.12 -4.18 14.85
C GLY A 144 -18.33 -3.96 13.35
N SER A 145 -17.61 -3.04 12.71
CA SER A 145 -17.64 -2.85 11.25
C SER A 145 -16.43 -3.48 10.56
N ILE A 146 -16.50 -3.56 9.22
CA ILE A 146 -15.35 -3.83 8.37
C ILE A 146 -14.91 -2.49 7.79
N LEU A 147 -13.62 -2.18 7.90
CA LEU A 147 -13.04 -0.97 7.34
C LEU A 147 -12.06 -1.32 6.22
N ALA A 148 -12.05 -0.52 5.16
CA ALA A 148 -11.03 -0.57 4.12
C ALA A 148 -10.12 0.65 4.23
N PRO A 149 -8.80 0.50 4.04
CA PRO A 149 -7.88 1.61 3.98
C PRO A 149 -7.93 2.33 2.62
N TYR A 150 -7.54 3.60 2.63
CA TYR A 150 -7.23 4.40 1.45
C TYR A 150 -5.95 5.21 1.65
N LEU A 151 -5.39 5.70 0.55
CA LEU A 151 -4.25 6.61 0.46
C LEU A 151 -4.62 7.76 -0.48
N VAL A 152 -4.53 8.99 0.00
CA VAL A 152 -4.51 10.20 -0.83
C VAL A 152 -3.07 10.63 -1.01
N THR A 153 -2.68 10.88 -2.25
CA THR A 153 -1.31 11.26 -2.60
C THR A 153 -1.15 12.77 -2.60
N ASP A 154 -0.09 13.26 -1.95
CA ASP A 154 0.28 14.69 -1.89
C ASP A 154 -0.88 15.66 -1.61
N GLY A 155 -1.78 15.31 -0.67
CA GLY A 155 -3.00 16.08 -0.46
C GLY A 155 -3.93 15.55 0.62
N GLU A 156 -5.12 16.13 0.67
CA GLU A 156 -6.21 15.76 1.58
C GLU A 156 -7.47 15.36 0.79
N LEU A 157 -8.50 14.85 1.50
CA LEU A 157 -9.74 14.41 0.85
C LEU A 157 -10.44 15.52 0.05
N ASP A 158 -10.34 16.77 0.51
CA ASP A 158 -10.89 17.93 -0.20
C ASP A 158 -10.17 18.15 -1.55
N ASP A 159 -8.87 17.87 -1.64
CA ASP A 159 -8.09 18.00 -2.88
C ASP A 159 -8.52 16.93 -3.89
N VAL A 160 -8.81 15.70 -3.43
CA VAL A 160 -9.38 14.63 -4.26
C VAL A 160 -10.73 15.07 -4.85
N GLN A 161 -11.61 15.66 -4.03
CA GLN A 161 -12.91 16.14 -4.48
C GLN A 161 -12.81 17.28 -5.51
N ASN A 162 -11.75 18.07 -5.45
CA ASN A 162 -11.46 19.13 -6.42
C ASN A 162 -10.73 18.62 -7.68
N GLY A 163 -10.27 17.37 -7.67
CA GLY A 163 -9.45 16.78 -8.73
C GLY A 163 -8.00 17.25 -8.73
N ASP A 164 -7.51 17.70 -7.57
CA ASP A 164 -6.16 18.20 -7.35
C ASP A 164 -5.21 17.13 -6.74
N ALA A 165 -5.74 16.00 -6.28
CA ALA A 165 -4.99 14.87 -5.73
C ALA A 165 -5.58 13.51 -6.18
N ASP A 166 -4.75 12.47 -6.24
CA ASP A 166 -5.18 11.10 -6.52
C ASP A 166 -5.52 10.35 -5.22
N ILE A 167 -6.39 9.35 -5.33
CA ILE A 167 -6.74 8.44 -4.23
C ILE A 167 -6.65 6.99 -4.67
N PHE A 168 -6.06 6.16 -3.81
CA PHE A 168 -5.95 4.73 -3.98
C PHE A 168 -6.62 3.98 -2.83
N PHE A 169 -7.23 2.85 -3.15
CA PHE A 169 -7.99 1.99 -2.26
C PHE A 169 -7.37 0.59 -2.19
N ALA A 170 -7.76 -0.17 -1.16
CA ALA A 170 -7.39 -1.59 -1.05
C ALA A 170 -7.91 -2.45 -2.22
N PHE A 171 -8.95 -1.99 -2.92
CA PHE A 171 -9.53 -2.70 -4.05
C PHE A 171 -9.01 -2.13 -5.37
N THR A 172 -8.17 -2.89 -6.07
CA THR A 172 -7.57 -2.45 -7.34
C THR A 172 -8.59 -2.04 -8.40
N ALA A 173 -9.79 -2.62 -8.39
CA ALA A 173 -10.88 -2.23 -9.28
C ALA A 173 -11.37 -0.79 -9.08
N ALA A 174 -11.13 -0.19 -7.90
CA ALA A 174 -11.41 1.21 -7.60
C ALA A 174 -10.24 2.16 -7.91
N ASN A 175 -9.06 1.63 -8.26
CA ASN A 175 -7.87 2.43 -8.55
C ASN A 175 -7.80 2.73 -10.05
N SER A 176 -7.54 3.98 -10.40
CA SER A 176 -7.53 4.45 -11.79
C SER A 176 -6.48 3.75 -12.66
N ASP A 177 -5.41 3.26 -12.04
CA ASP A 177 -4.33 2.51 -12.68
C ASP A 177 -4.47 0.99 -12.56
N GLY A 178 -5.49 0.50 -11.85
CA GLY A 178 -5.77 -0.92 -11.69
C GLY A 178 -4.74 -1.69 -10.86
N MET A 179 -3.88 -1.00 -10.11
CA MET A 179 -2.85 -1.61 -9.27
C MET A 179 -3.17 -1.53 -7.78
N SER A 180 -2.40 -2.29 -6.99
CA SER A 180 -2.49 -2.28 -5.53
C SER A 180 -1.48 -1.28 -4.99
N HIS A 181 -1.97 -0.34 -4.20
CA HIS A 181 -1.16 0.66 -3.48
C HIS A 181 -1.14 0.41 -1.98
N ILE A 182 -1.87 -0.61 -1.51
CA ILE A 182 -2.01 -0.93 -0.10
C ILE A 182 -1.79 -2.43 0.07
N LEU A 183 -0.98 -2.79 1.07
CA LEU A 183 -0.75 -4.15 1.49
C LEU A 183 -1.06 -4.29 2.98
N GLU A 184 -1.74 -5.38 3.34
CA GLU A 184 -1.76 -5.84 4.73
C GLU A 184 -0.51 -6.71 4.95
N LEU A 185 0.41 -6.24 5.81
CA LEU A 185 1.66 -6.96 6.12
C LEU A 185 1.49 -8.02 7.21
N GLY A 186 0.30 -8.08 7.82
CA GLY A 186 -0.12 -9.13 8.71
C GLY A 186 -0.83 -8.64 9.96
N ASN A 187 -1.56 -9.58 10.56
CA ASN A 187 -2.26 -9.39 11.83
C ASN A 187 -1.46 -10.14 12.90
N GLY A 188 -0.74 -9.39 13.73
CA GLY A 188 0.08 -9.94 14.81
C GLY A 188 -0.76 -10.63 15.89
N SER A 189 -0.11 -11.39 16.78
CA SER A 189 -0.75 -12.11 17.89
C SER A 189 -1.42 -11.23 18.96
N ASP A 190 -1.28 -9.90 18.84
CA ASP A 190 -1.63 -8.92 19.88
C ASP A 190 -2.69 -7.92 19.38
N ASN A 191 -3.66 -8.36 18.56
CA ASN A 191 -4.68 -7.50 17.94
C ASN A 191 -4.09 -6.28 17.19
N THR A 192 -2.90 -6.45 16.62
CA THR A 192 -2.22 -5.42 15.85
C THR A 192 -2.31 -5.75 14.37
N PHE A 193 -2.79 -4.79 13.59
CA PHE A 193 -3.01 -4.89 12.15
C PHE A 193 -2.05 -3.92 11.47
N THR A 194 -1.24 -4.40 10.55
CA THR A 194 -0.23 -3.57 9.87
C THR A 194 -0.59 -3.39 8.40
N PHE A 195 -0.66 -2.14 7.95
CA PHE A 195 -0.85 -1.78 6.54
C PHE A 195 0.33 -0.95 6.03
N ALA A 196 0.70 -1.17 4.78
CA ALA A 196 1.81 -0.54 4.09
C ALA A 196 1.31 0.05 2.77
N PHE A 197 1.83 1.22 2.39
CA PHE A 197 1.25 2.08 1.36
C PHE A 197 2.32 2.53 0.36
N GLU A 198 1.93 2.62 -0.91
CA GLU A 198 2.73 3.06 -2.06
C GLU A 198 2.04 4.26 -2.74
N ASP A 199 2.69 5.42 -2.77
CA ASP A 199 2.09 6.69 -3.21
C ASP A 199 2.26 7.02 -4.69
N LEU A 200 3.18 6.35 -5.37
CA LEU A 200 3.42 6.57 -6.79
C LEU A 200 2.49 5.70 -7.64
N SER A 201 1.85 6.29 -8.65
CA SER A 201 1.12 5.52 -9.67
C SER A 201 2.10 4.70 -10.52
N GLY A 202 1.67 3.52 -10.98
CA GLY A 202 2.46 2.72 -11.92
C GLY A 202 2.09 2.90 -13.39
N ASN A 203 1.17 3.82 -13.73
CA ASN A 203 0.87 4.16 -15.12
C ASN A 203 1.82 5.24 -15.64
N ASP A 204 2.54 4.94 -16.71
CA ASP A 204 3.29 5.93 -17.50
C ASP A 204 2.29 6.91 -18.14
N SER A 205 2.34 8.18 -17.76
CA SER A 205 1.87 9.20 -18.70
C SER A 205 2.86 9.19 -19.85
N GLU A 206 2.51 8.57 -20.99
CA GLU A 206 3.36 8.39 -22.19
C GLU A 206 3.86 9.71 -22.87
N GLU A 207 4.19 10.75 -22.11
CA GLU A 207 4.67 12.06 -22.55
C GLU A 207 5.68 12.60 -21.52
N SER A 208 6.73 11.84 -21.17
CA SER A 208 7.58 12.19 -20.03
C SER A 208 9.08 11.94 -20.27
N ASP A 209 9.72 12.98 -20.78
CA ASP A 209 11.17 13.15 -20.92
C ASP A 209 11.84 13.20 -19.54
N ALA A 210 12.28 12.07 -19.00
CA ALA A 210 13.32 11.88 -17.97
C ALA A 210 13.37 12.83 -16.73
N LEU A 211 12.31 13.58 -16.45
CA LEU A 211 12.22 14.65 -15.42
C LEU A 211 10.83 14.67 -14.75
N THR A 212 10.07 13.62 -14.91
CA THR A 212 8.65 13.47 -14.56
C THR A 212 8.51 12.34 -13.55
N GLU A 213 7.54 12.49 -12.65
CA GLU A 213 7.36 11.74 -11.40
C GLU A 213 7.76 10.26 -11.50
N PRO A 214 8.52 9.74 -10.51
CA PRO A 214 8.98 8.36 -10.54
C PRO A 214 7.77 7.40 -10.67
N LEU A 215 7.94 6.37 -11.49
CA LEU A 215 7.00 5.25 -11.49
C LEU A 215 7.05 4.55 -10.14
N SER A 216 5.92 4.00 -9.73
CA SER A 216 5.84 3.11 -8.57
C SER A 216 7.00 2.12 -8.52
N ASP A 217 7.79 2.18 -7.45
CA ASP A 217 8.85 1.22 -7.19
C ASP A 217 8.37 0.03 -6.35
N ARG A 218 7.13 0.13 -5.85
CA ARG A 218 6.34 -0.96 -5.24
C ARG A 218 7.01 -1.50 -3.99
N ASP A 219 7.64 -0.62 -3.23
CA ASP A 219 8.27 -0.97 -1.96
C ASP A 219 7.32 -0.80 -0.76
N PHE A 220 6.20 -0.07 -0.96
CA PHE A 220 5.13 0.16 0.03
C PHE A 220 5.63 0.75 1.36
N ASN A 221 6.75 1.46 1.37
CA ASN A 221 7.29 2.05 2.60
C ASN A 221 6.93 3.53 2.80
N ASP A 222 6.28 4.17 1.81
CA ASP A 222 5.92 5.58 1.82
C ASP A 222 5.17 5.94 3.10
N LEU A 223 4.20 5.09 3.46
CA LEU A 223 3.60 5.04 4.79
C LEU A 223 3.46 3.60 5.27
N VAL A 224 3.63 3.41 6.58
CA VAL A 224 3.28 2.19 7.29
C VAL A 224 2.48 2.55 8.52
N ILE A 225 1.33 1.89 8.73
CA ILE A 225 0.49 2.05 9.92
C ILE A 225 0.36 0.72 10.67
N ASP A 226 0.61 0.77 11.97
CA ASP A 226 0.24 -0.26 12.92
C ASP A 226 -0.99 0.19 13.71
N ILE A 227 -2.07 -0.59 13.68
CA ILE A 227 -3.28 -0.35 14.47
C ILE A 227 -3.42 -1.44 15.51
N THR A 228 -3.31 -1.09 16.79
CA THR A 228 -3.48 -2.03 17.91
C THR A 228 -4.81 -1.77 18.62
N ILE A 229 -5.72 -2.74 18.58
CA ILE A 229 -7.01 -2.67 19.28
C ILE A 229 -6.83 -2.93 20.78
N LEU A 230 -7.43 -2.09 21.63
CA LEU A 230 -7.34 -2.11 23.10
C LEU A 230 -8.45 -2.94 23.78
#